data_AF-A0A024P4E0-F1
#
_entry.id   AF-A0A024P4E0-F1
#
_cell.length_a   1.000
_cell.length_b   1.000
_cell.length_c   1.000
_cell.angle_alpha   90.00
_cell.angle_beta   90.00
_cell.angle_gamma   90.00
#
_symmetry.space_group_name_H-M   'P 1'
#
loop_
_entity.id
_entity.type
_entity.pdbx_description
1 polymer ?
#
loop_
_entity_poly.entity_id
_entity_poly.type
_entity_poly.pdbx_seq_one_letter_code
_entity_poly.pdbx_strand_id
1 'polypeptide(L)'
;MFEVKPYPELSWSLSRHKTMLSCLRKYAYDYYISHNGWLRSADTLSKQAYRLKKITNLEMHFGSVVHDLIYQTIQRVIRNQTILTEEAFIDEVRHHLNRGFIESTKKEHLWINRPKHYTMLHEIYYSQNNTLPEAKVRKITDRLKTAVANFHSSKTFKEVQNKEQMQFVESETFRHLKTEEAKVYIVMDLVYKDLNNRKWIIVDWKTGKSSEEDRNQLALYALYLQHKHNIQALEDIIIRNEYLLDGTHVEHQLSEQDLINVQHLYQISMEQMKLYLEDTNQNQPLPLNQFPMQDDPRVCARCNYQELCFPS
;
A
#
# COMPACT_ATOMS: atom_id res chain seq x y z
N MET A 1 -4.55 23.32 15.01
CA MET A 1 -4.03 24.10 13.85
C MET A 1 -3.02 23.20 13.14
N PHE A 2 -3.14 23.01 11.83
CA PHE A 2 -2.22 22.16 11.07
C PHE A 2 -0.91 22.92 10.85
N GLU A 3 0.22 22.38 11.31
CA GLU A 3 1.54 22.97 11.14
C GLU A 3 2.18 22.44 9.85
N VAL A 4 2.56 23.34 8.94
CA VAL A 4 3.29 22.99 7.72
C VAL A 4 4.78 23.03 8.04
N LYS A 5 5.40 21.86 8.18
CA LYS A 5 6.85 21.76 8.36
C LYS A 5 7.59 21.82 7.02
N PRO A 6 8.79 22.42 6.97
CA PRO A 6 9.58 22.51 5.73
C PRO A 6 9.94 21.13 5.17
N TYR A 7 10.20 20.18 6.05
CA TYR A 7 10.57 18.80 5.71
C TYR A 7 9.56 17.81 6.32
N PRO A 8 9.40 16.62 5.69
CA PRO A 8 8.56 15.57 6.24
C PRO A 8 9.18 15.01 7.52
N GLU A 9 8.35 14.42 8.38
CA GLU A 9 8.84 13.67 9.54
C GLU A 9 9.59 12.40 9.08
N LEU A 10 10.75 12.14 9.70
CA LEU A 10 11.51 10.92 9.44
C LEU A 10 10.66 9.70 9.80
N SER A 11 10.59 8.77 8.86
CA SER A 11 9.74 7.59 8.98
C SER A 11 10.25 6.47 8.11
N TRP A 12 9.92 5.26 8.50
CA TRP A 12 10.32 4.05 7.82
C TRP A 12 9.09 3.21 7.48
N SER A 13 9.14 2.53 6.36
CA SER A 13 8.26 1.42 6.02
C SER A 13 9.02 0.51 5.09
N LEU A 14 8.60 -0.75 5.00
CA LEU A 14 9.22 -1.69 4.08
C LEU A 14 9.08 -1.22 2.62
N SER A 15 7.96 -0.58 2.27
CA SER A 15 7.75 0.03 0.95
C SER A 15 8.68 1.21 0.67
N ARG A 16 8.95 2.06 1.68
CA ARG A 16 9.90 3.17 1.59
C ARG A 16 11.32 2.67 1.40
N HIS A 17 11.71 1.65 2.16
CA HIS A 17 12.99 0.97 1.99
C HIS A 17 13.16 0.38 0.58
N LYS A 18 12.19 -0.40 0.11
CA LYS A 18 12.22 -0.96 -1.25
C LYS A 18 12.28 0.13 -2.33
N THR A 19 11.60 1.24 -2.12
CA THR A 19 11.65 2.39 -3.06
C THR A 19 13.08 2.93 -3.15
N MET A 20 13.73 3.16 -2.01
CA MET A 20 15.13 3.63 -1.94
C MET A 20 16.07 2.68 -2.67
N LEU A 21 15.99 1.37 -2.40
CA LEU A 21 16.82 0.36 -3.07
C LEU A 21 16.55 0.28 -4.57
N SER A 22 15.31 0.49 -5.01
CA SER A 22 14.95 0.39 -6.42
C SER A 22 15.37 1.60 -7.24
N CYS A 23 15.29 2.82 -6.70
CA CYS A 23 15.69 4.05 -7.38
C CYS A 23 15.76 5.21 -6.38
N LEU A 24 16.97 5.71 -6.14
CA LEU A 24 17.22 6.84 -5.23
C LEU A 24 16.54 8.12 -5.72
N ARG A 25 16.53 8.36 -7.03
CA ARG A 25 15.79 9.50 -7.62
C ARG A 25 14.28 9.41 -7.35
N LYS A 26 13.67 8.24 -7.52
CA LYS A 26 12.25 8.02 -7.18
C LYS A 26 12.02 8.22 -5.69
N TYR A 27 12.92 7.72 -4.83
CA TYR A 27 12.87 7.93 -3.39
C TYR A 27 12.90 9.43 -3.02
N ALA A 28 13.77 10.22 -3.64
CA ALA A 28 13.78 11.67 -3.46
C ALA A 28 12.44 12.31 -3.83
N TYR A 29 11.89 11.98 -4.99
CA TYR A 29 10.60 12.51 -5.43
C TYR A 29 9.45 12.09 -4.52
N ASP A 30 9.37 10.81 -4.17
CA ASP A 30 8.31 10.26 -3.35
C ASP A 30 8.32 10.83 -1.93
N TYR A 31 9.49 10.96 -1.29
CA TYR A 31 9.53 11.24 0.15
C TYR A 31 9.91 12.67 0.49
N TYR A 32 10.66 13.38 -0.36
CA TYR A 32 11.15 14.72 -0.03
C TYR A 32 10.63 15.80 -1.00
N ILE A 33 10.85 15.66 -2.31
CA ILE A 33 10.50 16.71 -3.27
C ILE A 33 8.99 16.89 -3.39
N SER A 34 8.20 15.81 -3.33
CA SER A 34 6.73 15.94 -3.34
C SER A 34 6.14 16.46 -2.03
N HIS A 35 6.93 16.62 -0.97
CA HIS A 35 6.47 17.14 0.31
C HIS A 35 5.92 18.55 0.12
N ASN A 36 4.80 18.85 0.78
CA ASN A 36 4.09 20.12 0.63
C ASN A 36 3.62 20.49 -0.80
N GLY A 37 3.83 19.65 -1.82
CA GLY A 37 3.44 19.93 -3.21
C GLY A 37 1.93 20.07 -3.45
N TRP A 38 1.10 19.79 -2.46
CA TRP A 38 -0.35 20.06 -2.47
C TRP A 38 -0.71 21.51 -2.10
N LEU A 39 0.24 22.29 -1.55
CA LEU A 39 0.02 23.68 -1.20
C LEU A 39 -0.05 24.57 -2.43
N ARG A 40 -0.93 25.57 -2.40
CA ARG A 40 -1.03 26.58 -3.47
C ARG A 40 0.27 27.36 -3.66
N SER A 41 1.02 27.59 -2.57
CA SER A 41 2.29 28.32 -2.56
C SER A 41 3.53 27.47 -2.84
N ALA A 42 3.40 26.14 -2.97
CA ALA A 42 4.54 25.28 -3.26
C ALA A 42 5.20 25.63 -4.60
N ASP A 43 6.50 25.38 -4.70
CA ASP A 43 7.26 25.56 -5.94
C ASP A 43 6.78 24.58 -7.02
N THR A 44 7.13 24.89 -8.28
CA THR A 44 6.67 24.14 -9.45
C THR A 44 7.12 22.68 -9.41
N LEU A 45 8.34 22.40 -8.97
CA LEU A 45 8.89 21.06 -8.93
C LEU A 45 8.17 20.20 -7.89
N SER A 46 7.96 20.74 -6.68
CA SER A 46 7.24 20.02 -5.61
C SER A 46 5.80 19.71 -6.00
N LYS A 47 5.10 20.65 -6.66
CA LYS A 47 3.74 20.44 -7.20
C LYS A 47 3.71 19.34 -8.25
N GLN A 48 4.67 19.36 -9.18
CA GLN A 48 4.78 18.35 -10.23
C GLN A 48 5.10 16.97 -9.64
N ALA A 49 6.09 16.87 -8.76
CA ALA A 49 6.43 15.64 -8.07
C ALA A 49 5.24 15.09 -7.26
N TYR A 50 4.51 15.95 -6.54
CA TYR A 50 3.30 15.54 -5.82
C TYR A 50 2.21 15.02 -6.74
N ARG A 51 1.96 15.67 -7.87
CA ARG A 51 0.99 15.22 -8.87
C ARG A 51 1.37 13.83 -9.41
N LEU A 52 2.62 13.66 -9.85
CA LEU A 52 3.14 12.40 -10.38
C LEU A 52 3.12 11.26 -9.35
N LYS A 53 3.40 11.57 -8.07
CA LYS A 53 3.25 10.62 -6.95
C LYS A 53 1.85 10.02 -6.86
N LYS A 54 0.82 10.73 -7.33
CA LYS A 54 -0.58 10.26 -7.30
C LYS A 54 -1.02 9.47 -8.53
N ILE A 55 -0.14 9.30 -9.52
CA ILE A 55 -0.40 8.35 -10.61
C ILE A 55 -0.42 6.93 -10.03
N THR A 56 -1.39 6.14 -10.46
CA THR A 56 -1.48 4.70 -10.19
C THR A 56 -1.47 3.94 -11.52
N ASN A 57 -1.43 2.62 -11.52
CA ASN A 57 -1.67 1.82 -12.73
C ASN A 57 -2.94 0.98 -12.57
N LEU A 58 -3.42 0.40 -13.67
CA LEU A 58 -4.69 -0.33 -13.66
C LEU A 58 -4.72 -1.48 -12.64
N GLU A 59 -3.61 -2.21 -12.47
CA GLU A 59 -3.53 -3.35 -11.54
C GLU A 59 -3.54 -2.90 -10.08
N MET A 60 -2.78 -1.85 -9.76
CA MET A 60 -2.78 -1.23 -8.43
C MET A 60 -4.13 -0.61 -8.09
N HIS A 61 -4.78 0.04 -9.06
CA HIS A 61 -6.10 0.62 -8.86
C HIS A 61 -7.15 -0.46 -8.60
N PHE A 62 -7.13 -1.55 -9.37
CA PHE A 62 -7.97 -2.72 -9.12
C PHE A 62 -7.76 -3.29 -7.72
N GLY A 63 -6.51 -3.53 -7.33
CA GLY A 63 -6.19 -4.02 -5.98
C GLY A 63 -6.74 -3.11 -4.89
N SER A 64 -6.47 -1.80 -4.96
CA SER A 64 -6.97 -0.82 -3.99
C SER A 64 -8.49 -0.84 -3.87
N VAL A 65 -9.22 -0.88 -5.00
CA VAL A 65 -10.69 -0.91 -4.98
C VAL A 65 -11.23 -2.18 -4.34
N VAL A 66 -10.60 -3.33 -4.61
CA VAL A 66 -10.99 -4.62 -4.01
C VAL A 66 -10.75 -4.61 -2.50
N HIS A 67 -9.58 -4.14 -2.04
CA HIS A 67 -9.28 -3.99 -0.60
C HIS A 67 -10.29 -3.07 0.09
N ASP A 68 -10.53 -1.86 -0.45
CA ASP A 68 -11.49 -0.91 0.11
C ASP A 68 -12.89 -1.53 0.29
N LEU A 69 -13.35 -2.31 -0.69
CA LEU A 69 -14.65 -2.99 -0.64
C LEU A 69 -14.67 -4.20 0.30
N ILE A 70 -13.57 -4.95 0.41
CA ILE A 70 -13.40 -5.99 1.42
C ILE A 70 -13.54 -5.36 2.81
N TYR A 71 -12.79 -4.31 3.11
CA TYR A 71 -12.87 -3.60 4.39
C TYR A 71 -14.27 -3.10 4.70
N GLN A 72 -14.94 -2.47 3.74
CA GLN A 72 -16.34 -2.03 3.91
C GLN A 72 -17.27 -3.21 4.22
N THR A 73 -17.06 -4.35 3.57
CA THR A 73 -17.82 -5.58 3.79
C THR A 73 -17.59 -6.12 5.20
N ILE A 74 -16.33 -6.24 5.64
CA ILE A 74 -15.97 -6.66 7.00
C ILE A 74 -16.60 -5.73 8.04
N GLN A 75 -16.51 -4.41 7.84
CA GLN A 75 -17.13 -3.42 8.73
C GLN A 75 -18.65 -3.58 8.82
N ARG A 76 -19.33 -3.89 7.71
CA ARG A 76 -20.78 -4.17 7.70
C ARG A 76 -21.12 -5.42 8.50
N VAL A 77 -20.38 -6.52 8.33
CA VAL A 77 -20.61 -7.76 9.10
C VAL A 77 -20.49 -7.50 10.61
N ILE A 78 -19.42 -6.82 11.02
CA ILE A 78 -19.18 -6.49 12.45
C ILE A 78 -20.36 -5.68 13.02
N ARG A 79 -20.88 -4.72 12.24
CA ARG A 79 -22.00 -3.84 12.63
C ARG A 79 -23.40 -4.45 12.45
N ASN A 80 -23.53 -5.73 12.13
CA ASN A 80 -24.82 -6.38 11.81
C ASN A 80 -25.58 -5.70 10.64
N GLN A 81 -24.86 -5.20 9.65
CA GLN A 81 -25.44 -4.56 8.48
C GLN A 81 -25.47 -5.51 7.29
N THR A 82 -26.41 -5.27 6.37
CA THR A 82 -26.52 -6.04 5.13
C THR A 82 -25.25 -5.88 4.29
N ILE A 83 -24.64 -7.00 3.94
CA ILE A 83 -23.49 -7.08 3.04
C ILE A 83 -23.94 -7.06 1.57
N LEU A 84 -23.03 -6.70 0.68
CA LEU A 84 -23.25 -6.80 -0.76
C LEU A 84 -23.35 -8.28 -1.18
N THR A 85 -24.16 -8.58 -2.19
CA THR A 85 -24.04 -9.85 -2.91
C THR A 85 -22.77 -9.86 -3.75
N GLU A 86 -22.33 -11.04 -4.21
CA GLU A 86 -21.16 -11.15 -5.08
C GLU A 86 -21.34 -10.32 -6.37
N GLU A 87 -22.54 -10.33 -6.96
CA GLU A 87 -22.84 -9.53 -8.16
C GLU A 87 -22.74 -8.04 -7.88
N ALA A 88 -23.32 -7.57 -6.76
CA ALA A 88 -23.26 -6.16 -6.38
C ALA A 88 -21.82 -5.72 -6.08
N PHE A 89 -21.01 -6.58 -5.44
CA PHE A 89 -19.59 -6.31 -5.22
C PHE A 89 -18.84 -6.17 -6.57
N ILE A 90 -19.05 -7.11 -7.49
CA ILE A 90 -18.44 -7.06 -8.84
C ILE A 90 -18.81 -5.77 -9.57
N ASP A 91 -20.07 -5.36 -9.49
CA ASP A 91 -20.55 -4.16 -10.17
C ASP A 91 -20.00 -2.87 -9.54
N GLU A 92 -19.82 -2.82 -8.22
CA GLU A 92 -19.10 -1.73 -7.55
C GLU A 92 -17.64 -1.63 -7.99
N VAL A 93 -16.92 -2.76 -8.07
CA VAL A 93 -15.53 -2.74 -8.58
C VAL A 93 -15.49 -2.22 -10.01
N ARG A 94 -16.39 -2.71 -10.89
CA ARG A 94 -16.49 -2.22 -12.28
C ARG A 94 -16.79 -0.73 -12.34
N HIS A 95 -17.72 -0.25 -11.51
CA HIS A 95 -18.07 1.16 -11.45
C HIS A 95 -16.84 2.01 -11.10
N HIS A 96 -16.09 1.61 -10.06
CA HIS A 96 -14.86 2.29 -9.65
C HIS A 96 -13.78 2.28 -10.74
N LEU A 97 -13.53 1.13 -11.39
CA LEU A 97 -12.56 1.03 -12.48
C LEU A 97 -12.94 1.89 -13.69
N ASN A 98 -14.22 1.87 -14.09
CA ASN A 98 -14.74 2.69 -15.18
C ASN A 98 -14.63 4.18 -14.85
N ARG A 99 -14.92 4.56 -13.60
CA ARG A 99 -14.71 5.93 -13.12
C ARG A 99 -13.24 6.33 -13.22
N GLY A 100 -12.31 5.48 -12.77
CA GLY A 100 -10.88 5.75 -12.86
C GLY A 100 -10.38 5.94 -14.31
N PHE A 101 -10.90 5.14 -15.25
CA PHE A 101 -10.64 5.32 -16.68
C PHE A 101 -11.21 6.63 -17.25
N ILE A 102 -12.47 6.96 -16.92
CA ILE A 102 -13.10 8.22 -17.34
C ILE A 102 -12.35 9.44 -16.78
N GLU A 103 -11.92 9.37 -15.51
CA GLU A 103 -11.16 10.43 -14.87
C GLU A 103 -9.82 10.65 -15.58
N SER A 104 -9.10 9.57 -15.88
CA SER A 104 -7.79 9.61 -16.54
C SER A 104 -7.88 10.15 -17.97
N THR A 105 -8.98 9.92 -18.68
CA THR A 105 -9.13 10.28 -20.11
C THR A 105 -9.87 11.60 -20.34
N LYS A 106 -10.79 11.99 -19.46
CA LYS A 106 -11.68 13.16 -19.67
C LYS A 106 -11.53 14.24 -18.61
N LYS A 107 -10.85 13.96 -17.50
CA LYS A 107 -10.74 14.88 -16.35
C LYS A 107 -9.30 15.17 -15.96
N GLU A 108 -8.37 15.09 -16.90
CA GLU A 108 -6.95 15.41 -16.69
C GLU A 108 -6.77 16.81 -16.06
N HIS A 109 -7.46 17.83 -16.57
CA HIS A 109 -7.42 19.18 -16.00
C HIS A 109 -7.82 19.24 -14.52
N LEU A 110 -8.75 18.38 -14.08
CA LEU A 110 -9.14 18.29 -12.67
C LEU A 110 -8.07 17.56 -11.85
N TRP A 111 -7.48 16.50 -12.40
CA TRP A 111 -6.37 15.79 -11.78
C TRP A 111 -5.14 16.68 -11.60
N ILE A 112 -4.77 17.49 -12.61
CA ILE A 112 -3.65 18.44 -12.52
C ILE A 112 -3.81 19.36 -11.29
N ASN A 113 -5.03 19.82 -11.03
CA ASN A 113 -5.33 20.73 -9.93
C ASN A 113 -5.59 20.02 -8.58
N ARG A 114 -6.10 18.78 -8.62
CA ARG A 114 -6.53 18.00 -7.44
C ARG A 114 -6.09 16.54 -7.56
N PRO A 115 -4.78 16.25 -7.61
CA PRO A 115 -4.30 14.93 -8.01
C PRO A 115 -4.61 13.81 -7.01
N LYS A 116 -5.00 14.14 -5.78
CA LYS A 116 -5.48 13.18 -4.77
C LYS A 116 -6.95 12.75 -4.99
N HIS A 117 -7.75 13.55 -5.68
CA HIS A 117 -9.20 13.36 -5.79
C HIS A 117 -9.66 12.77 -7.12
N TYR A 118 -8.76 12.68 -8.10
CA TYR A 118 -9.03 12.12 -9.42
C TYR A 118 -8.00 11.05 -9.70
N THR A 119 -8.43 9.94 -10.28
CA THR A 119 -7.55 8.85 -10.68
C THR A 119 -6.82 9.24 -11.95
N MET A 120 -5.51 9.03 -11.99
CA MET A 120 -4.72 9.07 -13.21
C MET A 120 -3.99 7.75 -13.37
N LEU A 121 -4.35 7.01 -14.41
CA LEU A 121 -3.73 5.74 -14.78
C LEU A 121 -2.45 6.00 -15.56
N HIS A 122 -1.35 5.38 -15.16
CA HIS A 122 -0.04 5.42 -15.80
C HIS A 122 -0.14 5.04 -17.28
N GLU A 123 -0.94 4.01 -17.57
CA GLU A 123 -1.21 3.56 -18.94
C GLU A 123 -1.89 4.63 -19.80
N ILE A 124 -2.61 5.59 -19.21
CA ILE A 124 -3.24 6.69 -19.95
C ILE A 124 -2.30 7.90 -19.99
N TYR A 125 -1.70 8.25 -18.85
CA TYR A 125 -0.85 9.43 -18.73
C TYR A 125 0.40 9.36 -19.62
N TYR A 126 1.02 8.19 -19.72
CA TYR A 126 2.22 7.98 -20.53
C TYR A 126 1.95 7.30 -21.88
N SER A 127 0.68 7.04 -22.24
CA SER A 127 0.33 6.61 -23.60
C SER A 127 -0.14 7.79 -24.45
N GLN A 128 0.01 7.65 -25.75
CA GLN A 128 -0.41 8.68 -26.71
C GLN A 128 -1.84 8.47 -27.24
N ASN A 129 -2.56 7.45 -26.76
CA ASN A 129 -3.76 6.96 -27.43
C ASN A 129 -5.00 6.82 -26.52
N ASN A 130 -5.02 7.39 -25.31
CA ASN A 130 -6.18 7.41 -24.40
C ASN A 130 -6.91 6.06 -24.24
N THR A 131 -6.19 4.95 -24.40
CA THR A 131 -6.75 3.60 -24.40
C THR A 131 -5.94 2.71 -23.49
N LEU A 132 -6.64 1.83 -22.77
CA LEU A 132 -6.00 0.82 -21.95
C LEU A 132 -5.57 -0.37 -22.82
N PRO A 133 -4.41 -1.00 -22.56
CA PRO A 133 -4.02 -2.21 -23.26
C PRO A 133 -5.06 -3.31 -23.07
N GLU A 134 -5.60 -3.83 -24.17
CA GLU A 134 -6.69 -4.82 -24.15
C GLU A 134 -6.35 -6.06 -23.31
N ALA A 135 -5.10 -6.52 -23.38
CA ALA A 135 -4.60 -7.63 -22.57
C ALA A 135 -4.68 -7.36 -21.05
N LYS A 136 -4.43 -6.11 -20.60
CA LYS A 136 -4.57 -5.73 -19.19
C LYS A 136 -6.04 -5.66 -18.77
N VAL A 137 -6.91 -5.12 -19.63
CA VAL A 137 -8.35 -5.03 -19.37
C VAL A 137 -8.97 -6.43 -19.23
N ARG A 138 -8.66 -7.35 -20.16
CA ARG A 138 -9.09 -8.75 -20.07
C ARG A 138 -8.60 -9.40 -18.77
N LYS A 139 -7.31 -9.27 -18.48
CA LYS A 139 -6.69 -9.81 -17.26
C LYS A 139 -7.39 -9.34 -15.98
N ILE A 140 -7.74 -8.06 -15.87
CA ILE A 140 -8.46 -7.53 -14.69
C ILE A 140 -9.91 -8.02 -14.65
N THR A 141 -10.57 -8.08 -15.80
CA THR A 141 -11.96 -8.57 -15.89
C THR A 141 -12.08 -10.02 -15.46
N ASP A 142 -11.14 -10.87 -15.87
CA ASP A 142 -11.10 -12.28 -15.49
C ASP A 142 -10.81 -12.43 -13.99
N ARG A 143 -9.82 -11.68 -13.49
CA ARG A 143 -9.43 -11.67 -12.07
C ARG A 143 -10.55 -11.22 -11.14
N LEU A 144 -11.35 -10.24 -11.56
CA LEU A 144 -12.40 -9.66 -10.73
C LEU A 144 -13.39 -10.72 -10.24
N LYS A 145 -13.93 -11.52 -11.16
CA LYS A 145 -14.93 -12.55 -10.80
C LYS A 145 -14.33 -13.58 -9.83
N THR A 146 -13.14 -14.07 -10.15
CA THR A 146 -12.41 -15.03 -9.32
C THR A 146 -12.12 -14.47 -7.92
N ALA A 147 -11.60 -13.24 -7.84
CA ALA A 147 -11.23 -12.62 -6.57
C ALA A 147 -12.42 -12.43 -5.63
N VAL A 148 -13.57 -11.99 -6.17
CA VAL A 148 -14.79 -11.80 -5.36
C VAL A 148 -15.33 -13.14 -4.87
N ALA A 149 -15.49 -14.12 -5.75
CA ALA A 149 -15.98 -15.45 -5.35
C ALA A 149 -15.06 -16.11 -4.30
N ASN A 150 -13.75 -15.98 -4.47
CA ASN A 150 -12.78 -16.52 -3.52
C ASN A 150 -12.74 -15.75 -2.21
N PHE A 151 -13.00 -14.43 -2.21
CA PHE A 151 -13.18 -13.68 -0.97
C PHE A 151 -14.38 -14.18 -0.18
N HIS A 152 -15.55 -14.32 -0.81
CA HIS A 152 -16.78 -14.79 -0.15
C HIS A 152 -16.68 -16.23 0.36
N SER A 153 -15.85 -17.07 -0.27
CA SER A 153 -15.61 -18.45 0.17
C SER A 153 -14.37 -18.63 1.07
N SER A 154 -13.60 -17.56 1.30
CA SER A 154 -12.34 -17.57 2.06
C SER A 154 -12.54 -18.05 3.50
N LYS A 155 -11.46 -18.59 4.08
CA LYS A 155 -11.45 -19.02 5.48
C LYS A 155 -11.76 -17.82 6.39
N THR A 156 -11.08 -16.71 6.15
CA THR A 156 -11.28 -15.48 6.93
C THR A 156 -12.71 -14.98 6.87
N PHE A 157 -13.33 -14.94 5.70
CA PHE A 157 -14.69 -14.39 5.61
C PHE A 157 -15.71 -15.25 6.35
N LYS A 158 -15.57 -16.58 6.30
CA LYS A 158 -16.40 -17.51 7.10
C LYS A 158 -16.22 -17.28 8.60
N GLU A 159 -14.98 -17.08 9.06
CA GLU A 159 -14.68 -16.77 10.47
C GLU A 159 -15.28 -15.42 10.89
N VAL A 160 -15.22 -14.40 10.01
CA VAL A 160 -15.82 -13.08 10.26
C VAL A 160 -17.36 -13.14 10.31
N GLN A 161 -17.99 -14.00 9.49
CA GLN A 161 -19.43 -14.25 9.56
C GLN A 161 -19.82 -14.93 10.88
N ASN A 162 -18.95 -15.79 11.44
CA ASN A 162 -19.13 -16.40 12.75
C ASN A 162 -18.55 -15.54 13.89
N LYS A 163 -18.96 -14.27 13.93
CA LYS A 163 -18.37 -13.26 14.83
C LYS A 163 -18.51 -13.54 16.33
N GLU A 164 -19.33 -14.50 16.74
CA GLU A 164 -19.42 -14.92 18.16
C GLU A 164 -18.13 -15.61 18.63
N GLN A 165 -17.38 -16.21 17.70
CA GLN A 165 -16.12 -16.91 17.97
C GLN A 165 -14.89 -16.03 17.69
N MET A 166 -15.11 -14.75 17.41
CA MET A 166 -14.08 -13.80 17.00
C MET A 166 -14.24 -12.51 17.80
N GLN A 167 -13.12 -11.99 18.32
CA GLN A 167 -13.07 -10.62 18.80
C GLN A 167 -12.36 -9.74 17.75
N PHE A 168 -13.11 -8.85 17.11
CA PHE A 168 -12.54 -7.86 16.21
C PHE A 168 -11.58 -6.93 16.97
N VAL A 169 -10.40 -6.69 16.40
CA VAL A 169 -9.38 -5.80 16.97
C VAL A 169 -9.30 -4.54 16.11
N GLU A 170 -8.99 -4.69 14.83
CA GLU A 170 -8.73 -3.55 13.95
C GLU A 170 -8.74 -3.93 12.45
N SER A 171 -9.01 -2.98 11.55
CA SER A 171 -8.89 -3.17 10.09
C SER A 171 -8.47 -1.88 9.37
N GLU A 172 -7.91 -2.02 8.16
CA GLU A 172 -7.39 -1.00 7.22
C GLU A 172 -7.18 0.42 7.78
N THR A 173 -6.28 0.57 8.72
CA THR A 173 -5.89 1.89 9.25
C THR A 173 -4.39 2.06 9.13
N PHE A 174 -3.94 3.24 8.71
CA PHE A 174 -2.52 3.59 8.71
C PHE A 174 -1.99 3.53 10.15
N ARG A 175 -1.16 2.53 10.42
CA ARG A 175 -0.56 2.31 11.73
C ARG A 175 0.87 2.78 11.73
N HIS A 176 1.35 3.19 12.90
CA HIS A 176 2.77 3.34 13.12
C HIS A 176 3.18 2.85 14.49
N LEU A 177 4.40 2.30 14.58
CA LEU A 177 5.16 2.24 15.82
C LEU A 177 6.01 3.49 15.92
N LYS A 178 6.24 3.97 17.14
CA LYS A 178 7.24 4.99 17.40
C LYS A 178 8.47 4.28 17.96
N THR A 179 9.58 4.34 17.24
CA THR A 179 10.89 3.99 17.80
C THR A 179 11.53 5.25 18.39
N GLU A 180 12.69 5.11 19.03
CA GLU A 180 13.47 6.26 19.47
C GLU A 180 13.85 7.19 18.31
N GLU A 181 13.99 6.63 17.12
CA GLU A 181 14.55 7.30 15.95
C GLU A 181 13.49 7.79 14.95
N ALA A 182 12.43 7.01 14.71
CA ALA A 182 11.48 7.30 13.65
C ALA A 182 10.10 6.64 13.85
N LYS A 183 9.12 7.09 13.07
CA LYS A 183 7.85 6.37 12.93
C LYS A 183 7.99 5.22 11.94
N VAL A 184 7.62 4.01 12.35
CA VAL A 184 7.58 2.82 11.48
C VAL A 184 6.15 2.57 11.04
N TYR A 185 5.84 2.84 9.78
CA TYR A 185 4.51 2.69 9.20
C TYR A 185 4.24 1.27 8.69
N ILE A 186 3.04 0.78 9.01
CA ILE A 186 2.57 -0.56 8.69
C ILE A 186 1.10 -0.46 8.29
N VAL A 187 0.70 -1.28 7.32
CA VAL A 187 -0.69 -1.44 6.90
C VAL A 187 -0.99 -2.94 6.95
N MET A 188 -2.08 -3.29 7.61
CA MET A 188 -2.62 -4.65 7.68
C MET A 188 -4.12 -4.54 7.37
N ASP A 189 -4.65 -5.48 6.62
CA ASP A 189 -6.05 -5.37 6.17
C ASP A 189 -7.03 -5.66 7.32
N LEU A 190 -6.81 -6.75 8.05
CA LEU A 190 -7.65 -7.14 9.19
C LEU A 190 -6.82 -7.79 10.30
N VAL A 191 -7.16 -7.47 11.55
CA VAL A 191 -6.67 -8.17 12.74
C VAL A 191 -7.84 -8.51 13.65
N TYR A 192 -7.86 -9.74 14.14
CA TYR A 192 -8.81 -10.20 15.15
C TYR A 192 -8.21 -11.27 16.05
N LYS A 193 -8.91 -11.56 17.14
CA LYS A 193 -8.59 -12.67 18.02
C LYS A 193 -9.59 -13.80 17.78
N ASP A 194 -9.10 -14.98 17.44
CA ASP A 194 -9.87 -16.22 17.43
C ASP A 194 -10.04 -16.67 18.89
N LEU A 195 -11.29 -16.71 19.36
CA LEU A 195 -11.61 -17.04 20.74
C LEU A 195 -11.54 -18.54 21.03
N ASN A 196 -11.70 -19.40 20.01
CA ASN A 196 -11.62 -20.84 20.17
C ASN A 196 -10.17 -21.28 20.44
N ASN A 197 -9.26 -20.81 19.59
CA ASN A 197 -7.84 -21.19 19.67
C ASN A 197 -7.02 -20.21 20.51
N ARG A 198 -7.62 -19.09 20.95
CA ARG A 198 -6.98 -18.00 21.69
C ARG A 198 -5.79 -17.39 20.95
N LYS A 199 -5.84 -17.39 19.61
CA LYS A 199 -4.79 -16.86 18.72
C LYS A 199 -5.16 -15.49 18.17
N TRP A 200 -4.15 -14.67 17.92
CA TRP A 200 -4.26 -13.43 17.17
C TRP A 200 -4.03 -13.71 15.70
N ILE A 201 -4.97 -13.31 14.86
CA ILE A 201 -4.90 -13.52 13.42
C ILE A 201 -4.72 -12.17 12.74
N ILE A 202 -3.63 -12.03 11.99
CA ILE A 202 -3.40 -10.92 11.06
C ILE A 202 -3.71 -11.44 9.67
N VAL A 203 -4.60 -10.76 8.95
CA VAL A 203 -4.98 -11.14 7.58
C VAL A 203 -4.50 -10.07 6.59
N ASP A 204 -3.89 -10.55 5.51
CA ASP A 204 -3.46 -9.76 4.35
C ASP A 204 -4.04 -10.42 3.10
N TRP A 205 -4.96 -9.73 2.43
CA TRP A 205 -5.56 -10.22 1.19
C TRP A 205 -4.62 -9.91 0.02
N LYS A 206 -4.41 -10.87 -0.86
CA LYS A 206 -3.59 -10.71 -2.07
C LYS A 206 -4.48 -10.80 -3.29
N THR A 207 -4.54 -9.71 -4.07
CA THR A 207 -5.27 -9.63 -5.35
C THR A 207 -4.40 -9.98 -6.57
N GLY A 208 -3.10 -10.21 -6.35
CA GLY A 208 -2.13 -10.67 -7.34
C GLY A 208 -2.01 -12.20 -7.40
N LYS A 209 -1.12 -12.70 -8.26
CA LYS A 209 -0.71 -14.12 -8.21
C LYS A 209 0.09 -14.33 -6.92
N SER A 210 0.06 -15.53 -6.36
CA SER A 210 1.00 -15.89 -5.31
C SER A 210 2.45 -15.70 -5.80
N SER A 211 3.26 -15.13 -4.92
CA SER A 211 4.70 -14.96 -5.08
C SER A 211 5.37 -15.38 -3.78
N GLU A 212 6.70 -15.52 -3.79
CA GLU A 212 7.43 -15.69 -2.55
C GLU A 212 7.11 -14.53 -1.61
N GLU A 213 6.73 -14.87 -0.38
CA GLU A 213 6.31 -13.88 0.60
C GLU A 213 7.49 -13.12 1.15
N ASP A 214 7.32 -11.81 1.32
CA ASP A 214 8.32 -11.01 2.00
C ASP A 214 8.24 -11.29 3.50
N ARG A 215 9.05 -12.26 3.94
CA ARG A 215 9.15 -12.67 5.35
C ARG A 215 9.37 -11.48 6.29
N ASN A 216 10.08 -10.43 5.84
CA ASN A 216 10.28 -9.21 6.64
C ASN A 216 8.98 -8.41 6.81
N GLN A 217 8.10 -8.41 5.81
CA GLN A 217 6.78 -7.79 5.95
C GLN A 217 5.97 -8.48 7.04
N LEU A 218 5.93 -9.82 7.00
CA LEU A 218 5.22 -10.62 8.00
C LEU A 218 5.81 -10.39 9.39
N ALA A 219 7.14 -10.40 9.52
CA ALA A 219 7.84 -10.11 10.77
C ALA A 219 7.50 -8.73 11.34
N LEU A 220 7.40 -7.73 10.47
CA LEU A 220 7.01 -6.38 10.88
C LEU A 220 5.57 -6.33 11.41
N TYR A 221 4.64 -7.09 10.82
CA TYR A 221 3.27 -7.20 11.30
C TYR A 221 3.20 -7.83 12.70
N ALA A 222 3.90 -8.95 12.91
CA ALA A 222 3.95 -9.61 14.21
C ALA A 222 4.59 -8.71 15.29
N LEU A 223 5.72 -8.08 14.97
CA LEU A 223 6.41 -7.16 15.88
C LEU A 223 5.48 -6.02 16.33
N TYR A 224 4.74 -5.44 15.38
CA TYR A 224 3.74 -4.41 15.68
C TYR A 224 2.69 -4.90 16.66
N LEU A 225 2.15 -6.09 16.40
CA LEU A 225 1.05 -6.62 17.19
C LEU A 225 1.50 -7.01 18.61
N GLN A 226 2.69 -7.60 18.75
CA GLN A 226 3.30 -7.88 20.06
C GLN A 226 3.47 -6.60 20.88
N HIS A 227 4.06 -5.56 20.29
CA HIS A 227 4.29 -4.30 20.98
C HIS A 227 2.98 -3.60 21.37
N LYS A 228 1.97 -3.62 20.49
CA LYS A 228 0.71 -2.92 20.74
C LYS A 228 -0.18 -3.61 21.77
N HIS A 229 -0.23 -4.93 21.74
CA HIS A 229 -1.15 -5.73 22.56
C HIS A 229 -0.47 -6.53 23.67
N ASN A 230 0.83 -6.31 23.90
CA ASN A 230 1.66 -6.99 24.90
C ASN A 230 1.59 -8.52 24.80
N ILE A 231 1.54 -9.04 23.57
CA ILE A 231 1.48 -10.50 23.30
C ILE A 231 2.84 -11.11 23.64
N GLN A 232 2.85 -12.04 24.60
CA GLN A 232 4.09 -12.59 25.16
C GLN A 232 4.73 -13.64 24.24
N ALA A 233 3.92 -14.51 23.63
CA ALA A 233 4.42 -15.63 22.84
C ALA A 233 4.15 -15.41 21.35
N LEU A 234 5.20 -15.45 20.52
CA LEU A 234 5.07 -15.28 19.06
C LEU A 234 4.19 -16.38 18.43
N GLU A 235 4.17 -17.56 19.05
CA GLU A 235 3.28 -18.66 18.66
C GLU A 235 1.78 -18.31 18.79
N ASP A 236 1.43 -17.26 19.54
CA ASP A 236 0.06 -16.77 19.65
C ASP A 236 -0.37 -15.90 18.48
N ILE A 237 0.53 -15.58 17.55
CA ILE A 237 0.25 -14.78 16.36
C ILE A 237 0.33 -15.67 15.12
N ILE A 238 -0.75 -15.70 14.35
CA ILE A 238 -0.83 -16.32 13.03
C ILE A 238 -1.01 -15.20 12.01
N ILE A 239 -0.16 -15.20 10.99
CA ILE A 239 -0.32 -14.30 9.84
C ILE A 239 -0.87 -15.11 8.68
N ARG A 240 -2.04 -14.73 8.19
CA ARG A 240 -2.74 -15.41 7.12
C ARG A 240 -2.74 -14.53 5.87
N ASN A 241 -2.09 -15.03 4.83
CA ASN A 241 -2.25 -14.48 3.49
C ASN A 241 -3.40 -15.20 2.80
N GLU A 242 -4.39 -14.43 2.32
CA GLU A 242 -5.53 -14.94 1.55
C GLU A 242 -5.32 -14.59 0.06
N TYR A 243 -4.97 -15.57 -0.76
CA TYR A 243 -4.71 -15.37 -2.20
C TYR A 243 -6.01 -15.46 -2.99
N LEU A 244 -6.61 -14.29 -3.24
CA LEU A 244 -7.94 -14.21 -3.85
C LEU A 244 -7.99 -14.73 -5.29
N LEU A 245 -6.87 -14.73 -6.03
CA LEU A 245 -6.87 -15.31 -7.38
C LEU A 245 -6.77 -16.84 -7.37
N ASP A 246 -6.08 -17.39 -6.37
CA ASP A 246 -5.80 -18.83 -6.29
C ASP A 246 -6.88 -19.54 -5.44
N GLY A 247 -7.65 -18.80 -4.63
CA GLY A 247 -8.67 -19.35 -3.74
C GLY A 247 -8.09 -20.09 -2.54
N THR A 248 -6.81 -19.87 -2.25
CA THR A 248 -6.04 -20.52 -1.19
C THR A 248 -5.63 -19.52 -0.13
N HIS A 249 -5.28 -20.05 1.04
CA HIS A 249 -4.63 -19.27 2.09
C HIS A 249 -3.37 -19.97 2.56
N VAL A 250 -2.42 -19.19 3.05
CA VAL A 250 -1.23 -19.68 3.73
C VAL A 250 -1.16 -19.01 5.08
N GLU A 251 -1.06 -19.83 6.13
CA GLU A 251 -0.82 -19.37 7.49
C GLU A 251 0.67 -19.48 7.80
N HIS A 252 1.22 -18.41 8.34
CA HIS A 252 2.62 -18.29 8.69
C HIS A 252 2.75 -18.17 10.20
N GLN A 253 3.57 -19.05 10.77
CA GLN A 253 4.18 -18.85 12.07
C GLN A 253 5.54 -18.19 11.86
N LEU A 254 5.87 -17.22 12.72
CA LEU A 254 7.19 -16.60 12.73
C LEU A 254 8.02 -17.14 13.87
N SER A 255 9.34 -17.02 13.69
CA SER A 255 10.34 -17.32 14.70
C SER A 255 10.90 -16.01 15.28
N GLU A 256 11.53 -16.09 16.45
CA GLU A 256 12.27 -14.96 17.02
C GLU A 256 13.38 -14.47 16.07
N GLN A 257 13.97 -15.37 15.29
CA GLN A 257 14.97 -14.99 14.27
C GLN A 257 14.36 -14.12 13.17
N ASP A 258 13.10 -14.34 12.78
CA ASP A 258 12.42 -13.48 11.80
C ASP A 258 12.26 -12.05 12.35
N LEU A 259 11.95 -11.91 13.64
CA LEU A 259 11.85 -10.61 14.31
C LEU A 259 13.20 -9.90 14.42
N ILE A 260 14.25 -10.63 14.78
CA ILE A 260 15.63 -10.10 14.81
C ILE A 260 16.04 -9.61 13.41
N ASN A 261 15.73 -10.39 12.37
CA ASN A 261 16.09 -10.04 10.99
C ASN A 261 15.42 -8.73 10.53
N VAL A 262 14.12 -8.54 10.81
CA VAL A 262 13.43 -7.30 10.42
C VAL A 262 13.91 -6.08 11.23
N GLN A 263 14.30 -6.27 12.50
CA GLN A 263 14.90 -5.22 13.31
C GLN A 263 16.28 -4.81 12.78
N HIS A 264 17.14 -5.77 12.42
CA HIS A 264 18.41 -5.49 11.76
C HIS A 264 18.21 -4.81 10.40
N LEU A 265 17.23 -5.26 9.60
CA LEU A 265 16.87 -4.62 8.35
C LEU A 265 16.46 -3.16 8.58
N TYR A 266 15.62 -2.90 9.57
CA TYR A 266 15.22 -1.55 9.96
C TYR A 266 16.45 -0.69 10.29
N GLN A 267 17.35 -1.16 11.15
CA GLN A 267 18.57 -0.43 11.53
C GLN A 267 19.45 -0.10 10.32
N ILE A 268 19.79 -1.09 9.49
CA ILE A 268 20.61 -0.89 8.29
C ILE A 268 19.93 0.09 7.33
N SER A 269 18.62 -0.07 7.14
CA SER A 269 17.83 0.78 6.25
C SER A 269 17.79 2.23 6.72
N MET A 270 17.67 2.46 8.03
CA MET A 270 17.70 3.81 8.61
C MET A 270 19.06 4.48 8.42
N GLU A 271 20.15 3.77 8.69
CA GLU A 271 21.50 4.28 8.44
C GLU A 271 21.70 4.64 6.96
N GLN A 272 21.24 3.77 6.04
CA GLN A 272 21.26 4.07 4.60
C GLN A 272 20.42 5.29 4.23
N MET A 273 19.22 5.46 4.81
CA MET A 273 18.38 6.63 4.54
C MET A 273 19.03 7.93 5.04
N LYS A 274 19.73 7.90 6.18
CA LYS A 274 20.45 9.06 6.73
C LYS A 274 21.60 9.53 5.86
N LEU A 275 22.23 8.65 5.08
CA LEU A 275 23.27 9.05 4.13
C LEU A 275 22.77 10.04 3.07
N TYR A 276 21.44 10.14 2.89
CA TYR A 276 20.80 11.08 1.97
C TYR A 276 20.23 12.33 2.64
N LEU A 277 20.63 12.60 3.88
CA LEU A 277 20.23 13.78 4.63
C LEU A 277 21.42 14.73 4.82
N GLU A 278 21.17 16.01 4.61
CA GLU A 278 22.11 17.09 4.96
C GLU A 278 22.03 17.42 6.45
N ASP A 279 20.80 17.45 7.00
CA ASP A 279 20.54 17.57 8.44
C ASP A 279 19.57 16.47 8.88
N THR A 280 20.08 15.53 9.69
CA THR A 280 19.33 14.40 10.20
C THR A 280 18.27 14.81 11.24
N ASN A 281 18.48 15.90 11.99
CA ASN A 281 17.54 16.36 13.02
C ASN A 281 16.28 16.96 12.39
N GLN A 282 16.43 17.69 11.30
CA GLN A 282 15.31 18.27 10.55
C GLN A 282 14.75 17.33 9.49
N ASN A 283 15.41 16.19 9.25
CA ASN A 283 15.13 15.30 8.12
C ASN A 283 15.20 16.06 6.77
N GLN A 284 16.18 16.95 6.65
CA GLN A 284 16.48 17.73 5.45
C GLN A 284 17.26 16.85 4.46
N PRO A 285 16.76 16.64 3.23
CA PRO A 285 17.45 15.84 2.24
C PRO A 285 18.67 16.55 1.68
N LEU A 286 19.61 15.77 1.15
CA LEU A 286 20.63 16.29 0.23
C LEU A 286 19.98 16.95 -1.00
N PRO A 287 20.75 17.74 -1.77
CA PRO A 287 20.30 18.23 -3.07
C PRO A 287 19.94 17.09 -4.04
N LEU A 288 18.94 17.29 -4.89
CA LEU A 288 18.37 16.26 -5.78
C LEU A 288 19.41 15.58 -6.72
N ASN A 289 20.46 16.30 -7.11
CA ASN A 289 21.54 15.75 -7.95
C ASN A 289 22.37 14.66 -7.24
N GLN A 290 22.32 14.56 -5.90
CA GLN A 290 22.95 13.49 -5.13
C GLN A 290 22.09 12.23 -5.03
N PHE A 291 20.88 12.25 -5.59
CA PHE A 291 20.03 11.08 -5.74
C PHE A 291 20.13 10.57 -7.19
N PRO A 292 20.98 9.57 -7.48
CA PRO A 292 21.19 9.09 -8.83
C PRO A 292 19.90 8.50 -9.41
N MET A 293 19.77 8.63 -10.73
CA MET A 293 18.72 7.98 -11.49
C MET A 293 18.95 6.47 -11.55
N GLN A 294 17.91 5.73 -11.94
CA GLN A 294 18.03 4.31 -12.21
C GLN A 294 18.48 4.10 -13.65
N ASP A 295 19.45 3.21 -13.85
CA ASP A 295 20.05 2.91 -15.15
C ASP A 295 19.24 1.86 -15.94
N ASP A 296 18.48 0.98 -15.27
CA ASP A 296 17.64 -0.02 -15.94
C ASP A 296 16.39 0.63 -16.60
N PRO A 297 16.31 0.67 -17.94
CA PRO A 297 15.18 1.30 -18.64
C PRO A 297 13.84 0.63 -18.35
N ARG A 298 13.84 -0.66 -17.97
CA ARG A 298 12.61 -1.41 -17.65
C ARG A 298 11.98 -0.93 -16.35
N VAL A 299 12.80 -0.51 -15.39
CA VAL A 299 12.33 0.11 -14.14
C VAL A 299 11.80 1.51 -14.44
N CYS A 300 12.54 2.28 -15.23
CA CYS A 300 12.16 3.64 -15.61
C CYS A 300 10.86 3.71 -16.41
N ALA A 301 10.62 2.77 -17.34
CA ALA A 301 9.41 2.72 -18.16
C ALA A 301 8.10 2.55 -17.35
N ARG A 302 8.18 2.04 -16.12
CA ARG A 302 7.04 1.87 -15.21
C ARG A 302 6.99 2.94 -14.11
N CYS A 303 7.95 3.85 -14.10
CA CYS A 303 8.03 4.90 -13.10
C CYS A 303 7.02 6.02 -13.41
N ASN A 304 6.48 6.63 -12.36
CA ASN A 304 5.60 7.80 -12.47
C ASN A 304 6.36 9.11 -12.73
N TYR A 305 7.69 9.11 -12.66
CA TYR A 305 8.52 10.31 -12.71
C TYR A 305 9.29 10.45 -14.02
N GLN A 306 8.85 9.77 -15.08
CA GLN A 306 9.55 9.75 -16.36
C GLN A 306 9.80 11.15 -16.90
N GLU A 307 8.79 12.02 -16.85
CA GLU A 307 8.89 13.41 -17.32
C GLU A 307 9.85 14.28 -16.49
N LEU A 308 10.10 13.94 -15.23
CA LEU A 308 11.06 14.65 -14.38
C LEU A 308 12.49 14.16 -14.60
N CYS A 309 12.68 12.88 -14.92
CA CYS A 309 13.99 12.29 -15.19
C CYS A 309 14.45 12.51 -16.64
N PHE A 310 13.51 12.51 -17.58
CA PHE A 310 13.73 12.61 -19.02
C PHE A 310 12.84 13.70 -19.61
N PRO A 311 13.12 14.99 -19.29
CA PRO A 311 12.36 16.10 -19.86
C PRO A 311 12.50 16.09 -21.39
N SER A 312 11.38 16.32 -22.07
CA SER A 312 11.30 16.35 -23.55
C SER A 312 11.96 17.58 -24.16
#